data_AF-A0A820NQ44-F1
#
_entry.id   AF-A0A820NQ44-F1
#
_cell.length_a   1.000
_cell.length_b   1.000
_cell.length_c   1.000
_cell.angle_alpha   90.00
_cell.angle_beta   90.00
_cell.angle_gamma   90.00
#
_symmetry.space_group_name_H-M   'P 1'
#
loop_
_entity.id
_entity.type
_entity.pdbx_description
1 polymer ?
#
loop_
_entity_poly.entity_id
_entity_poly.type
_entity_poly.pdbx_seq_one_letter_code
_entity_poly.pdbx_strand_id
1 'polypeptide(L)'
;EDSSIFCRLAIEQKDEICLTNPIWIVCDIRRYTDIEFFQKYFSNQLLLVRIEASIDTRKKRGWIFTSDIDDSESECQLDENVDWSFVFSNNDTDNFDEQINNLIKIINS
;
A
#
# COMPACT_ATOMS: atom_id res chain seq x y z
N GLU A 1 -12.14 3.74 -20.14
CA GLU A 1 -12.24 2.67 -19.13
C GLU A 1 -12.52 3.29 -17.77
N ASP A 2 -13.18 2.56 -16.87
CA ASP A 2 -13.40 2.99 -15.49
C ASP A 2 -12.27 2.45 -14.63
N SER A 3 -11.29 3.30 -14.33
CA SER A 3 -10.09 2.94 -13.56
C SER A 3 -10.40 2.52 -12.13
N SER A 4 -11.59 2.82 -11.61
CA SER A 4 -12.02 2.51 -10.24
C SER A 4 -12.87 1.24 -10.13
N ILE A 5 -13.05 0.48 -11.22
CA ILE A 5 -13.91 -0.71 -11.21
C ILE A 5 -13.45 -1.76 -10.20
N PHE A 6 -12.14 -1.98 -10.08
CA PHE A 6 -11.58 -2.94 -9.13
C PHE A 6 -11.73 -2.47 -7.68
N CYS A 7 -11.54 -1.18 -7.41
CA CYS A 7 -11.74 -0.64 -6.07
C CYS A 7 -13.20 -0.77 -5.62
N ARG A 8 -14.15 -0.52 -6.52
CA ARG A 8 -15.58 -0.73 -6.21
C ARG A 8 -15.90 -2.20 -5.97
N LEU A 9 -15.42 -3.10 -6.82
CA LEU A 9 -15.63 -4.54 -6.64
C LEU A 9 -15.03 -5.04 -5.32
N ALA A 10 -13.85 -4.55 -4.92
CA ALA A 10 -13.22 -4.88 -3.64
C ALA A 10 -14.08 -4.42 -2.45
N ILE A 11 -14.75 -3.27 -2.57
CA ILE A 11 -15.68 -2.78 -1.56
C ILE A 11 -17.03 -3.50 -1.63
N GLU A 12 -17.50 -3.92 -2.80
CA GLU A 12 -18.81 -4.56 -2.96
C GLU A 12 -18.82 -6.03 -2.55
N GLN A 13 -17.68 -6.72 -2.64
CA GLN A 13 -17.46 -8.08 -2.13
C GLN A 13 -17.33 -8.09 -0.59
N LYS A 14 -18.23 -7.40 0.12
CA LYS A 14 -18.30 -7.46 1.59
C LYS A 14 -18.94 -8.77 1.99
N ASP A 15 -18.12 -9.75 2.32
CA ASP A 15 -18.59 -10.83 3.16
C ASP A 15 -18.91 -10.29 4.57
N GLU A 16 -19.67 -11.04 5.35
CA GLU A 16 -20.15 -10.64 6.69
C GLU A 16 -19.00 -10.22 7.63
N ILE A 17 -17.80 -10.77 7.39
CA ILE A 17 -16.55 -10.41 8.05
C ILE A 17 -16.14 -8.96 7.74
N CYS A 18 -16.27 -8.49 6.50
CA CYS A 18 -15.90 -7.11 6.13
C CYS A 18 -16.86 -6.08 6.72
N LEU A 19 -18.14 -6.44 6.91
CA LEU A 19 -19.15 -5.56 7.52
C LEU A 19 -18.97 -5.38 9.04
N THR A 20 -18.30 -6.32 9.70
CA THR A 20 -18.12 -6.33 11.16
C THR A 20 -16.75 -5.82 11.60
N ASN A 21 -15.78 -5.70 10.68
CA ASN A 21 -14.46 -5.17 10.97
C ASN A 21 -14.38 -3.66 10.68
N PRO A 22 -13.97 -2.83 11.67
CA PRO A 22 -13.87 -1.38 11.50
C PRO A 22 -12.65 -0.95 10.69
N ILE A 23 -11.68 -1.84 10.48
CA ILE A 23 -10.41 -1.56 9.79
C ILE A 23 -10.33 -2.44 8.56
N TRP A 24 -10.07 -1.82 7.40
CA TRP A 24 -9.83 -2.51 6.14
C TRP A 24 -8.41 -2.27 5.66
N ILE A 25 -7.74 -3.31 5.19
CA ILE A 25 -6.38 -3.25 4.65
C ILE A 25 -6.46 -3.60 3.17
N VAL A 26 -6.06 -2.67 2.30
CA VAL A 26 -6.00 -2.89 0.86
C VAL A 26 -4.53 -3.03 0.47
N CYS A 27 -4.08 -4.27 0.24
CA CYS A 27 -2.66 -4.58 0.08
C CYS A 27 -2.09 -4.37 -1.32
N ASP A 28 -2.92 -4.37 -2.37
CA ASP A 28 -2.48 -4.41 -3.77
C ASP A 28 -2.91 -3.16 -4.54
N ILE A 29 -2.59 -1.98 -3.98
CA ILE A 29 -2.75 -0.69 -4.65
C ILE A 29 -1.59 -0.51 -5.62
N ARG A 30 -1.88 -0.34 -6.91
CA ARG A 30 -0.86 -0.25 -7.97
C ARG A 30 -0.93 1.03 -8.78
N ARG A 31 -2.05 1.75 -8.73
CA ARG A 31 -2.29 2.93 -9.58
C ARG A 31 -2.69 4.14 -8.77
N TYR A 32 -2.32 5.33 -9.26
CA TYR A 32 -2.76 6.59 -8.68
C TYR A 32 -4.28 6.71 -8.61
N THR A 33 -4.98 6.20 -9.63
CA THR A 33 -6.46 6.19 -9.67
C THR A 33 -7.10 5.38 -8.55
N ASP A 34 -6.40 4.38 -8.01
CA ASP A 34 -6.88 3.62 -6.86
C ASP A 34 -6.82 4.49 -5.61
N ILE A 35 -5.72 5.23 -5.43
CA ILE A 35 -5.53 6.20 -4.34
C ILE A 35 -6.58 7.31 -4.43
N GLU A 36 -6.76 7.93 -5.60
CA GLU A 36 -7.78 8.96 -5.82
C GLU A 36 -9.18 8.47 -5.44
N PHE A 37 -9.50 7.23 -5.80
CA PHE A 37 -10.75 6.61 -5.44
C PHE A 37 -10.92 6.54 -3.92
N PHE A 38 -9.95 5.97 -3.19
CA PHE A 38 -10.06 5.85 -1.74
C PHE A 38 -10.02 7.22 -1.04
N GLN A 39 -9.22 8.18 -1.53
CA GLN A 39 -9.21 9.54 -1.01
C GLN A 39 -10.58 10.21 -1.18
N LYS A 40 -11.24 10.01 -2.32
CA LYS A 40 -12.57 10.59 -2.58
C LYS A 40 -13.65 10.07 -1.64
N TYR A 41 -13.64 8.77 -1.32
CA TYR A 41 -14.70 8.13 -0.53
C TYR A 41 -14.38 7.98 0.97
N PHE A 42 -13.10 7.99 1.36
CA PHE A 42 -12.64 7.69 2.71
C PHE A 42 -11.60 8.69 3.25
N SER A 43 -11.49 9.90 2.68
CA SER A 43 -10.49 10.93 3.02
C SER A 43 -10.09 11.02 4.50
N ASN A 44 -11.04 11.12 5.42
CA ASN A 44 -10.76 11.28 6.86
C ASN A 44 -10.42 9.98 7.61
N GLN A 45 -10.49 8.83 6.93
CA GLN A 45 -10.31 7.48 7.49
C GLN A 45 -9.31 6.67 6.65
N LEU A 46 -8.50 7.34 5.83
CA LEU A 46 -7.53 6.72 4.93
C LEU A 46 -6.12 6.92 5.47
N LEU A 47 -5.39 5.83 5.63
CA LEU A 47 -3.95 5.82 5.89
C LEU A 47 -3.24 5.22 4.68
N LEU A 48 -2.36 5.99 4.06
CA LEU A 48 -1.52 5.52 2.96
C LEU A 48 -0.19 5.04 3.54
N VAL A 49 0.10 3.75 3.39
CA VAL A 49 1.32 3.12 3.91
C VAL A 49 2.15 2.58 2.76
N ARG A 50 3.38 3.09 2.60
CA ARG A 50 4.37 2.55 1.66
C ARG A 50 5.33 1.65 2.41
N ILE A 51 5.69 0.52 1.81
CA ILE A 51 6.78 -0.34 2.29
C ILE A 51 7.88 -0.32 1.24
N GLU A 52 9.06 0.12 1.63
CA GLU A 52 10.23 0.22 0.78
C GLU A 52 11.33 -0.72 1.29
N ALA A 53 12.13 -1.25 0.38
CA ALA A 53 13.34 -1.98 0.71
C ALA A 53 14.44 -1.55 -0.24
N SER A 54 15.66 -1.38 0.29
CA SER A 54 16.84 -1.08 -0.51
C SER A 54 17.08 -2.16 -1.56
N ILE A 55 17.68 -1.75 -2.68
CA ILE A 55 18.09 -2.65 -3.76
C ILE A 55 18.94 -3.80 -3.22
N ASP A 56 19.84 -3.53 -2.28
CA ASP A 56 20.73 -4.55 -1.70
C ASP A 56 19.94 -5.58 -0.89
N THR A 57 18.98 -5.16 -0.06
CA THR A 57 18.11 -6.09 0.67
C THR A 57 17.23 -6.89 -0.30
N ARG A 58 16.66 -6.25 -1.33
CA ARG A 58 15.87 -6.95 -2.37
C ARG A 58 16.71 -8.03 -3.05
N LYS A 59 17.94 -7.69 -3.49
CA LYS A 59 18.87 -8.63 -4.13
C LYS A 59 19.23 -9.80 -3.22
N LYS A 60 19.50 -9.56 -1.93
CA LYS A 60 19.75 -10.63 -0.94
C LYS A 60 18.58 -11.59 -0.82
N ARG A 61 17.34 -11.09 -0.97
CA ARG A 61 16.11 -11.90 -0.95
C ARG A 61 15.81 -12.59 -2.28
N GLY A 62 16.71 -12.51 -3.25
CA GLY A 62 16.59 -13.17 -4.55
C GLY A 62 15.87 -12.34 -5.61
N TRP A 63 15.63 -11.04 -5.37
CA TRP A 63 15.16 -10.15 -6.43
C TRP A 63 16.26 -9.96 -7.48
N ILE A 64 15.92 -10.26 -8.72
CA ILE A 64 16.77 -10.06 -9.89
C ILE A 64 16.09 -8.98 -10.71
N PHE A 65 16.77 -7.84 -10.87
CA PHE A 65 16.28 -6.75 -11.72
C PHE A 65 16.03 -7.29 -13.13
N THR A 66 14.79 -7.12 -13.59
CA THR A 66 14.36 -7.50 -14.92
C THR A 66 13.90 -6.23 -15.63
N SER A 67 14.71 -5.79 -16.59
CA SER A 67 14.37 -4.69 -17.48
C SER A 67 13.00 -4.94 -18.13
N ASP A 68 12.23 -3.88 -18.34
CA ASP A 68 10.85 -3.90 -18.86
C ASP A 68 9.77 -4.42 -17.89
N ILE A 69 10.14 -5.03 -16.75
CA ILE A 69 9.20 -5.38 -15.66
C ILE A 69 9.34 -4.38 -14.52
N ASP A 70 10.55 -4.27 -13.96
CA ASP A 70 10.82 -3.40 -12.81
C ASP A 70 10.85 -1.90 -13.19
N ASP A 71 11.09 -1.57 -14.46
CA ASP A 71 11.04 -0.19 -15.00
C ASP A 71 9.69 0.12 -15.67
N SER A 72 8.71 -0.78 -15.57
CA SER A 72 7.41 -0.57 -16.18
C SER A 72 6.61 0.48 -15.40
N GLU A 73 5.82 1.28 -16.11
CA GLU A 73 4.99 2.32 -15.52
C GLU A 73 4.02 1.76 -14.44
N SER A 74 3.60 0.50 -14.58
CA SER A 74 2.76 -0.19 -13.59
C SER A 74 3.43 -0.49 -12.25
N GLU A 75 4.76 -0.49 -12.17
CA GLU A 75 5.51 -0.74 -10.94
C GLU A 75 6.09 0.56 -10.33
N CYS A 76 6.23 1.63 -11.13
CA CYS A 76 6.75 2.93 -10.68
C CYS A 76 5.69 4.02 -10.47
N GLN A 77 4.43 3.75 -10.79
CA GLN A 77 3.35 4.75 -10.79
C GLN A 77 3.07 5.42 -9.43
N LEU A 78 3.50 4.78 -8.33
CA LEU A 78 3.30 5.27 -6.96
C LEU A 78 4.59 5.78 -6.33
N ASP A 79 5.69 5.82 -7.09
CA ASP A 79 7.00 6.20 -6.56
C ASP A 79 7.13 7.71 -6.33
N GLU A 80 6.36 8.51 -7.06
CA GLU A 80 6.37 9.97 -7.02
C GLU A 80 4.96 10.54 -6.80
N ASN A 81 4.86 11.70 -6.16
CA ASN A 81 3.62 12.49 -6.00
C ASN A 81 2.49 11.82 -5.19
N VAL A 82 2.83 10.93 -4.26
CA VAL A 82 1.89 10.37 -3.27
C VAL A 82 2.26 10.85 -1.87
N ASP A 83 1.31 11.48 -1.19
CA ASP A 83 1.45 11.89 0.22
C ASP A 83 1.20 10.68 1.14
N TRP A 84 2.26 9.91 1.37
CA TRP A 84 2.21 8.75 2.26
C TRP A 84 2.06 9.17 3.73
N SER A 85 1.11 8.55 4.43
CA SER A 85 0.97 8.72 5.88
C SER A 85 2.14 8.06 6.62
N PHE A 86 2.61 6.92 6.12
CA PHE A 86 3.77 6.21 6.63
C PHE A 86 4.59 5.64 5.48
N VAL A 87 5.92 5.71 5.62
CA VAL A 87 6.86 4.98 4.76
C VAL A 87 7.68 4.08 5.66
N PHE A 88 7.49 2.77 5.52
CA PHE A 88 8.21 1.77 6.27
C PHE A 88 9.41 1.26 5.50
N SER A 89 10.54 1.20 6.19
CA SER A 89 11.76 0.64 5.66
C SER A 89 11.89 -0.81 6.10
N ASN A 90 11.96 -1.71 5.11
CA ASN A 90 12.09 -3.15 5.27
C ASN A 90 13.49 -3.61 4.82
N ASN A 91 14.52 -2.93 5.32
CA ASN A 91 15.89 -3.43 5.21
C ASN A 91 16.19 -4.41 6.34
N ASP A 92 17.21 -5.25 6.15
CA ASP A 92 17.57 -6.27 7.13
C ASP A 92 18.09 -5.67 8.46
N THR A 93 18.47 -4.39 8.46
CA THR A 93 18.94 -3.65 9.65
C THR A 93 17.84 -2.89 10.36
N ASP A 94 16.65 -2.77 9.76
CA ASP A 94 15.58 -1.93 10.28
C ASP A 94 14.67 -2.73 11.21
N ASN A 95 14.23 -2.09 12.29
CA ASN A 95 13.25 -2.68 13.20
C ASN A 95 11.84 -2.51 12.61
N PHE A 96 11.47 -3.40 11.70
CA PHE A 96 10.15 -3.36 11.06
C PHE A 96 9.00 -3.55 12.08
N ASP A 97 9.21 -4.39 13.10
CA ASP A 97 8.22 -4.63 14.15
C ASP A 97 7.91 -3.36 14.94
N GLU A 98 8.93 -2.54 15.24
CA GLU A 98 8.72 -1.25 15.92
C GLU A 98 7.93 -0.26 15.06
N GLN A 99 8.21 -0.20 13.75
CA GLN A 99 7.45 0.63 12.81
C GLN A 99 5.98 0.24 12.76
N ILE A 100 5.69 -1.06 12.67
CA ILE A 100 4.32 -1.60 12.70
C ILE A 100 3.63 -1.35 14.04
N ASN A 101 4.34 -1.54 15.16
CA ASN A 101 3.79 -1.27 16.48
C ASN A 101 3.39 0.21 16.67
N ASN A 102 4.13 1.14 16.07
CA ASN A 102 3.78 2.55 16.08
C ASN A 102 2.50 2.84 15.27
N LEU A 103 2.33 2.19 14.11
CA LEU A 103 1.08 2.26 13.34
C LEU A 103 -0.11 1.71 14.14
N ILE A 104 0.04 0.56 14.78
CA ILE A 104 -1.01 -0.05 15.59
C ILE A 104 -1.45 0.88 16.74
N LYS A 105 -0.51 1.60 17.38
CA LYS A 105 -0.85 2.59 18.41
C LYS A 105 -1.70 3.73 17.89
N ILE A 106 -1.44 4.19 16.66
CA ILE A 106 -2.18 5.29 16.02
C ILE A 106 -3.57 4.84 15.57
N ILE A 107 -3.70 3.60 15.09
CA ILE A 107 -5.00 3.03 14.72
C ILE A 107 -5.89 2.84 15.96
N ASN A 108 -5.30 2.57 17.12
CA ASN A 108 -6.01 2.35 18.38
C ASN A 108 -6.19 3.61 19.25
N SER A 109 -5.68 4.78 18.82
CA SER A 109 -5.79 6.05 19.55
C SER A 109 -7.05 6.82 19.16
#